data_AF-A0A1F8NTN6-F1
#
_entry.id   AF-A0A1F8NTN6-F1
#
_cell.length_a   1.000
_cell.length_b   1.000
_cell.length_c   1.000
_cell.angle_alpha   90.00
_cell.angle_beta   90.00
_cell.angle_gamma   90.00
#
_symmetry.space_group_name_H-M   'P 1'
#
loop_
_entity.id
_entity.type
_entity.pdbx_description
1 polymer ?
#
loop_
_entity_poly.entity_id
_entity_poly.type
_entity_poly.pdbx_seq_one_letter_code
_entity_poly.pdbx_strand_id
1 'polypeptide(L)'
;MGKLADRAKEISPFLILNDGESVVAKYLGWKEMVSPFDPKQTLFQYELEVDGNQKFWKSGNKKIALFFDTLKKGDYVKLTRNGLDRDTRYTVEESIDETGELTKAEVEDMEKEMAG
;
A
#
# COMPACT_ATOMS: atom_id res chain seq x y z
N MET A 1 -22.74 -1.58 -2.12
CA MET A 1 -22.24 -0.24 -2.49
C MET A 1 -23.04 0.27 -3.69
N GLY A 2 -23.24 1.58 -3.82
CA GLY A 2 -24.05 2.16 -4.91
C GLY A 2 -23.20 2.50 -6.13
N LYS A 3 -23.80 2.43 -7.34
CA LYS A 3 -23.15 2.62 -8.66
C LYS A 3 -22.20 3.83 -8.77
N LEU A 4 -22.43 4.89 -8.01
CA LEU A 4 -21.58 6.09 -8.00
C LEU A 4 -20.23 5.86 -7.30
N ALA A 5 -20.20 5.08 -6.22
CA ALA A 5 -18.98 4.78 -5.47
C ALA A 5 -18.04 3.90 -6.30
N ASP A 6 -18.57 2.87 -6.95
CA ASP A 6 -17.83 2.01 -7.86
C ASP A 6 -17.25 2.81 -9.04
N ARG A 7 -18.06 3.69 -9.65
CA ARG A 7 -17.58 4.50 -10.77
C ARG A 7 -16.51 5.51 -10.36
N ALA A 8 -16.62 6.10 -9.17
CA ALA A 8 -15.60 7.00 -8.62
C ALA A 8 -14.28 6.28 -8.36
N LYS A 9 -14.31 5.03 -7.88
CA LYS A 9 -13.10 4.20 -7.71
C LYS A 9 -12.45 3.85 -9.06
N GLU A 10 -13.25 3.50 -10.05
CA GLU A 10 -12.79 3.07 -11.37
C GLU A 10 -11.99 4.19 -12.07
N ILE A 11 -12.54 5.41 -12.10
CA ILE A 11 -11.93 6.57 -12.76
C ILE A 11 -10.84 7.26 -11.93
N SER A 12 -10.77 6.98 -10.63
CA SER A 12 -9.81 7.64 -9.74
C SER A 12 -8.39 7.20 -10.10
N PRO A 13 -7.46 8.13 -10.35
CA PRO A 13 -6.05 7.79 -10.48
C PRO A 13 -5.44 7.41 -9.12
N PHE A 14 -6.17 7.59 -8.01
CA PHE A 14 -5.73 7.20 -6.67
C PHE A 14 -6.29 5.83 -6.25
N LEU A 15 -5.48 5.08 -5.51
CA LEU A 15 -5.86 3.82 -4.89
C LEU A 15 -6.83 4.08 -3.72
N ILE A 16 -8.06 3.60 -3.84
CA ILE A 16 -9.13 3.79 -2.84
C ILE A 16 -9.57 2.42 -2.32
N LEU A 17 -9.07 2.08 -1.13
CA LEU A 17 -9.43 0.86 -0.42
C LEU A 17 -10.60 1.09 0.54
N ASN A 18 -11.52 0.15 0.59
CA ASN A 18 -12.52 0.06 1.67
C ASN A 18 -11.89 -0.51 2.96
N ASP A 19 -12.60 -0.38 4.08
CA ASP A 19 -12.21 -1.05 5.32
C ASP A 19 -12.18 -2.58 5.14
N GLY A 20 -11.10 -3.21 5.59
CA GLY A 20 -10.83 -4.64 5.42
C GLY A 20 -10.39 -5.04 4.01
N GLU A 21 -10.36 -4.10 3.05
CA GLU A 21 -9.98 -4.38 1.67
C GLU A 21 -8.46 -4.47 1.56
N SER A 22 -8.01 -5.56 0.93
CA SER A 22 -6.60 -5.78 0.59
C SER A 22 -6.45 -5.76 -0.92
N VAL A 23 -5.37 -5.15 -1.39
CA VAL A 23 -5.02 -5.14 -2.81
C VAL A 23 -3.55 -5.51 -2.96
N VAL A 24 -3.26 -6.33 -3.95
CA VAL A 24 -1.88 -6.58 -4.39
C VAL A 24 -1.59 -5.59 -5.52
N ALA A 25 -0.51 -4.85 -5.38
CA ALA A 25 -0.10 -3.85 -6.33
C ALA A 25 1.38 -4.00 -6.65
N LYS A 26 1.75 -3.78 -7.91
CA LYS A 26 3.14 -3.78 -8.33
C LYS A 26 3.75 -2.40 -8.13
N TYR A 27 4.87 -2.32 -7.44
CA TYR A 27 5.54 -1.07 -7.14
C TYR A 27 6.25 -0.50 -8.37
N LEU A 28 5.93 0.74 -8.73
CA LEU A 28 6.52 1.43 -9.89
C LEU A 28 7.55 2.50 -9.50
N GLY A 29 7.45 3.04 -8.29
CA GLY A 29 8.32 4.09 -7.78
C GLY A 29 7.62 5.01 -6.79
N TRP A 30 8.30 6.08 -6.38
CA TRP A 30 7.77 7.06 -5.44
C TRP A 30 8.30 8.46 -5.74
N LYS A 31 7.58 9.47 -5.24
CA LYS A 31 8.02 10.87 -5.25
C LYS A 31 7.59 11.61 -4.00
N GLU A 32 8.37 12.60 -3.62
CA GLU A 32 8.00 13.56 -2.58
C GLU A 32 6.96 14.54 -3.11
N MET A 33 5.99 14.87 -2.27
CA MET A 33 5.06 15.94 -2.54
C MET A 33 4.74 16.71 -1.26
N VAL A 34 4.43 17.98 -1.41
CA VAL A 34 3.92 18.77 -0.29
C VAL A 34 2.43 18.43 -0.11
N SER A 35 1.99 18.25 1.14
CA SER A 35 0.58 18.00 1.43
C SER A 35 -0.27 19.19 0.96
N PRO A 36 -1.35 18.96 0.21
CA PRO A 36 -2.25 20.03 -0.22
C PRO A 36 -3.03 20.64 0.96
N PHE A 37 -3.10 19.94 2.10
CA PHE A 37 -3.80 20.41 3.30
C PHE A 37 -2.87 21.12 4.29
N ASP A 38 -1.58 20.78 4.29
CA ASP A 38 -0.58 21.42 5.15
C ASP A 38 0.77 21.58 4.40
N PRO A 39 1.14 22.81 3.99
CA PRO A 39 2.33 23.03 3.17
C PRO A 39 3.65 22.77 3.91
N LYS A 40 3.63 22.53 5.23
CA LYS A 40 4.81 22.17 6.02
C LYS A 40 4.99 20.66 6.13
N GLN A 41 3.98 19.88 5.71
CA GLN A 41 4.02 18.44 5.75
C GLN A 41 4.43 17.88 4.37
N THR A 42 5.57 17.20 4.33
CA THR A 42 5.95 16.36 3.19
C THR A 42 5.20 15.03 3.27
N LEU A 43 4.59 14.65 2.15
CA LEU A 43 4.00 13.33 1.93
C LEU A 43 4.79 12.59 0.86
N PHE A 44 4.74 11.28 0.92
CA PHE A 44 5.26 10.43 -0.14
C PHE A 44 4.10 9.95 -0.99
N GLN A 45 4.21 10.15 -2.30
CA GLN A 45 3.29 9.59 -3.28
C GLN A 45 3.96 8.39 -3.94
N TYR A 46 3.40 7.21 -3.70
CA TYR A 46 3.80 5.95 -4.30
C TYR A 46 3.02 5.72 -5.59
N GLU A 47 3.73 5.22 -6.59
CA GLU A 47 3.21 4.80 -7.89
C GLU A 47 3.08 3.28 -7.86
N LEU A 48 1.86 2.79 -8.03
CA LEU A 48 1.50 1.38 -7.92
C LEU A 48 0.74 0.97 -9.19
N GLU A 49 0.88 -0.27 -9.62
CA GLU A 49 0.08 -0.85 -10.70
C GLU A 49 -0.84 -1.92 -10.13
N VAL A 50 -2.14 -1.78 -10.37
CA VAL A 50 -3.19 -2.68 -9.91
C VAL A 50 -4.03 -3.07 -11.13
N ASP A 51 -4.17 -4.37 -11.40
CA ASP A 51 -4.89 -4.89 -12.57
C ASP A 51 -4.43 -4.23 -13.90
N GLY A 52 -3.13 -4.00 -14.06
CA GLY A 52 -2.54 -3.34 -15.23
C GLY A 52 -2.81 -1.84 -15.35
N ASN A 53 -3.44 -1.23 -14.34
CA ASN A 53 -3.71 0.20 -14.28
C ASN A 53 -2.80 0.89 -13.26
N GLN A 54 -2.13 1.95 -13.68
CA GLN A 54 -1.35 2.78 -12.77
C GLN A 54 -2.28 3.55 -11.82
N LYS A 55 -2.06 3.38 -10.52
CA LYS A 55 -2.73 4.04 -9.42
C LYS A 55 -1.70 4.71 -8.51
N PHE A 56 -2.09 5.81 -7.90
CA PHE A 56 -1.27 6.55 -6.96
C PHE A 56 -1.78 6.34 -5.54
N TRP A 57 -0.87 6.15 -4.60
CA TRP A 57 -1.21 6.10 -3.19
C TRP A 57 -0.34 7.07 -2.41
N LYS A 58 -0.93 7.75 -1.42
CA LYS A 58 -0.25 8.81 -0.67
C LYS A 58 -0.21 8.41 0.79
N SER A 59 0.97 8.52 1.41
CA SER A 59 1.12 8.35 2.85
C SER A 59 2.16 9.31 3.41
N GLY A 60 1.86 9.86 4.59
CA GLY A 60 2.82 10.61 5.41
C GLY A 60 3.50 9.75 6.48
N ASN A 61 3.22 8.44 6.51
CA ASN A 61 3.74 7.55 7.54
C ASN A 61 5.20 7.17 7.23
N LYS A 62 6.11 7.54 8.12
CA LYS A 62 7.54 7.26 7.99
C LYS A 62 7.86 5.77 7.91
N LYS A 63 7.11 4.91 8.63
CA LYS A 63 7.33 3.45 8.56
C LYS A 63 7.05 2.89 7.17
N ILE A 64 5.99 3.39 6.54
CA ILE A 64 5.64 3.02 5.16
C ILE A 64 6.72 3.52 4.21
N ALA A 65 7.24 4.75 4.40
CA ALA A 65 8.33 5.25 3.58
C ALA A 65 9.59 4.38 3.65
N LEU A 66 9.98 3.95 4.85
CA LEU A 66 11.11 3.03 5.03
C LEU A 66 10.86 1.67 4.37
N PHE A 67 9.64 1.13 4.46
CA PHE A 67 9.28 -0.11 3.78
C PHE A 67 9.37 0.02 2.26
N PHE A 68 8.84 1.11 1.68
CA PHE A 68 8.91 1.31 0.23
C PHE A 68 10.32 1.63 -0.31
N ASP A 69 11.24 2.02 0.57
CA ASP A 69 12.66 2.22 0.23
C ASP A 69 13.41 0.88 0.08
N THR A 70 12.95 -0.19 0.73
CA THR A 70 13.56 -1.53 0.56
C THR A 70 13.10 -2.22 -0.72
N LEU A 71 12.01 -1.76 -1.32
CA LEU A 71 11.42 -2.34 -2.53
C LEU A 71 12.12 -1.86 -3.80
N LYS A 72 12.18 -2.74 -4.79
CA LYS A 72 12.62 -2.43 -6.15
C LYS A 72 11.41 -2.25 -7.05
N LYS A 73 11.61 -1.43 -8.09
CA LYS A 73 10.61 -1.27 -9.14
C LYS A 73 10.28 -2.64 -9.76
N GLY A 74 9.02 -3.02 -9.69
CA GLY A 74 8.50 -4.29 -10.17
C GLY A 74 8.14 -5.29 -9.07
N ASP A 75 8.52 -5.04 -7.82
CA ASP A 75 8.13 -5.88 -6.68
C ASP A 75 6.63 -5.74 -6.40
N TYR A 76 6.00 -6.81 -5.90
CA TYR A 76 4.60 -6.78 -5.52
C TYR A 76 4.46 -6.44 -4.04
N VAL A 77 3.45 -5.66 -3.71
CA VAL A 77 3.11 -5.27 -2.34
C VAL A 77 1.64 -5.50 -2.10
N LYS A 78 1.32 -6.01 -0.94
CA LYS A 78 -0.06 -6.10 -0.47
C LYS A 78 -0.33 -4.91 0.44
N LEU A 79 -1.33 -4.11 0.07
CA LEU A 79 -1.82 -3.01 0.89
C LEU A 79 -3.18 -3.39 1.46
N THR A 80 -3.29 -3.39 2.78
CA THR A 80 -4.54 -3.63 3.49
C THR A 80 -4.94 -2.39 4.26
N ARG A 81 -6.17 -1.91 4.05
CA ARG A 81 -6.73 -0.83 4.85
C ARG A 81 -7.50 -1.41 6.04
N ASN A 82 -7.13 -0.98 7.23
CA ASN A 82 -7.77 -1.32 8.50
C ASN A 82 -8.37 -0.05 9.12
N GLY A 83 -9.66 -0.05 9.43
CA GLY A 83 -10.36 1.04 10.08
C GLY A 83 -11.06 2.04 9.14
N LEU A 84 -12.03 2.75 9.72
CA LEU A 84 -12.82 3.81 9.09
C LEU A 84 -12.51 5.18 9.73
N ASP A 85 -12.69 6.25 8.94
CA ASP A 85 -12.54 7.63 9.39
C ASP A 85 -11.20 7.93 10.11
N ARG A 86 -11.24 8.19 11.42
CA ARG A 86 -10.13 8.71 12.22
C ARG A 86 -9.12 7.65 12.67
N ASP A 87 -9.43 6.36 12.54
CA ASP A 87 -8.49 5.26 12.86
C ASP A 87 -8.05 4.49 11.60
N THR A 88 -8.07 5.14 10.44
CA THR A 88 -7.60 4.51 9.20
C THR A 88 -6.10 4.21 9.30
N ARG A 89 -5.76 2.92 9.38
CA ARG A 89 -4.40 2.39 9.34
C ARG A 89 -4.20 1.61 8.05
N TYR A 90 -3.00 1.67 7.51
CA TYR A 90 -2.60 0.88 6.36
C TYR A 90 -1.51 -0.09 6.80
N THR A 91 -1.73 -1.37 6.54
CA THR A 91 -0.72 -2.41 6.64
C THR A 91 -0.16 -2.63 5.24
N VAL A 92 1.16 -2.68 5.14
CA VAL A 92 1.88 -2.91 3.88
C VAL A 92 2.78 -4.13 4.09
N GLU A 93 2.68 -5.10 3.19
CA GLU A 93 3.40 -6.38 3.26
C GLU A 93 4.04 -6.67 1.89
N GLU A 94 5.20 -7.32 1.87
CA GLU A 94 5.82 -7.78 0.62
C GLU A 94 5.04 -8.96 0.06
N SER A 95 4.81 -8.95 -1.26
CA SER A 95 4.15 -10.05 -1.98
C SER A 95 5.09 -10.57 -3.05
N ILE A 96 5.12 -11.89 -3.23
CA ILE A 96 6.03 -12.53 -4.21
C ILE A 96 5.47 -12.36 -5.63
N ASP A 97 4.15 -12.30 -5.76
CA ASP A 97 3.45 -12.33 -7.04
C ASP A 97 2.07 -11.64 -6.98
N GLU A 98 1.40 -11.55 -8.14
CA GLU A 98 0.08 -10.91 -8.32
C GLU A 98 -1.06 -11.58 -7.53
N THR A 99 -0.87 -12.83 -7.07
CA THR A 99 -1.87 -13.59 -6.29
C THR A 99 -1.82 -13.32 -4.79
N GLY A 100 -0.78 -12.66 -4.29
CA GLY A 100 -0.68 -12.29 -2.88
C GLY A 100 0.03 -13.31 -1.98
N GLU A 101 0.81 -14.26 -2.53
CA GLU A 101 1.61 -15.16 -1.69
C GLU A 101 2.71 -14.36 -0.97
N LEU A 102 2.68 -14.41 0.37
CA LEU A 102 3.64 -13.74 1.26
C LEU A 102 5.00 -14.43 1.21
N THR A 103 6.10 -13.67 1.27
CA THR A 103 7.45 -14.23 1.37
C THR A 103 7.60 -15.05 2.66
N LYS A 104 8.19 -16.24 2.52
CA LYS A 104 8.73 -17.10 3.59
C LYS A 104 9.73 -16.41 4.54
N ALA A 105 10.04 -15.13 4.35
CA ALA A 105 11.01 -14.40 5.16
C ALA A 105 10.54 -14.12 6.60
N GLU A 106 9.22 -14.14 6.88
CA GLU A 106 8.68 -14.09 8.26
C GLU A 106 8.31 -15.48 8.82
N VAL A 107 8.24 -16.53 8.00
CA VAL A 107 7.93 -17.88 8.50
C VAL A 107 9.15 -18.52 9.18
N GLU A 108 10.37 -18.22 8.74
CA GLU A 108 11.60 -18.78 9.34
C GLU A 108 12.10 -18.05 10.61
N ASP A 109 11.66 -16.82 10.88
CA ASP A 109 12.08 -16.08 12.09
C ASP A 109 11.16 -16.39 13.30
N MET A 110 9.87 -16.67 13.08
CA MET A 110 8.94 -17.05 14.14
C MET A 110 9.13 -18.47 14.69
N GLU A 111 9.64 -19.42 13.90
CA GLU A 111 9.92 -20.78 14.40
C GLU A 111 11.21 -20.86 15.23
N LYS A 112 12.13 -19.90 15.09
CA LYS A 112 13.37 -19.86 15.89
C LYS A 112 13.19 -19.24 17.27
N GLU A 113 12.27 -18.31 17.48
CA GLU A 113 12.04 -17.69 18.79
C GLU A 113 11.15 -18.53 19.74
N MET A 114 10.40 -19.51 19.23
CA MET A 114 9.62 -20.44 20.08
C MET A 114 10.33 -21.76 20.41
N ALA A 115 11.50 -22.01 19.84
CA ALA A 115 12.32 -23.20 20.09
C ALA A 115 13.62 -22.92 20.88
N GLY A 116 13.81 -21.69 21.35
CA GLY A 116 14.96 -21.24 22.14
C GLY A 116 14.68 -21.12 23.64
#